data_AF-V2T085-F1
#
_entry.id   AF-V2T085-F1
#
_cell.length_a   1.000
_cell.length_b   1.000
_cell.length_c   1.000
_cell.angle_alpha   90.00
_cell.angle_beta   90.00
_cell.angle_gamma   90.00
#
_symmetry.space_group_name_H-M   'P 1'
#
loop_
_entity.id
_entity.type
_entity.pdbx_description
1 polymer ?
#
loop_
_entity_poly.entity_id
_entity_poly.type
_entity_poly.pdbx_seq_one_letter_code
_entity_poly.pdbx_strand_id
1 'polypeptide(L)'
;MKNSTLIEVCMNWYKLQKIINRIAIAINGDKINVKIIPNEKRQNTSTGFMNVEVGKKILLESGQEVGLNLDGKSFFTSFNQMYRLI
;
A
#
# COMPACT_ATOMS: atom_id res chain seq x y z
N MET A 1 12.82 8.26 29.47
CA MET A 1 12.46 7.18 28.53
C MET A 1 10.94 6.91 28.52
N LYS A 2 10.08 7.92 28.25
CA LYS A 2 8.61 7.73 28.16
C LYS A 2 7.97 8.36 26.90
N ASN A 3 8.74 9.14 26.11
CA ASN A 3 8.22 9.84 24.93
C ASN A 3 8.27 9.03 23.62
N SER A 4 8.99 7.89 23.58
CA SER A 4 9.12 7.12 22.33
C SER A 4 7.83 6.36 21.99
N THR A 5 7.10 5.87 23.00
CA THR A 5 5.91 5.02 22.80
C THR A 5 4.70 5.80 22.29
N LEU A 6 4.48 7.04 22.76
CA LEU A 6 3.35 7.86 22.28
C LEU A 6 3.52 8.30 20.83
N ILE A 7 4.74 8.68 20.45
CA ILE A 7 5.04 9.05 19.07
C ILE A 7 4.88 7.84 18.15
N GLU A 8 5.41 6.69 18.55
CA GLU A 8 5.27 5.44 17.79
C GLU A 8 3.80 5.04 17.61
N VAL A 9 3.00 5.10 18.68
CA VAL A 9 1.56 4.87 18.63
C VAL A 9 0.90 5.84 17.65
N CYS A 10 1.09 7.16 17.80
CA CYS A 10 0.52 8.16 16.90
C CYS A 10 0.91 7.95 15.43
N MET A 11 2.17 7.60 15.16
CA MET A 11 2.64 7.31 13.80
C MET A 11 1.97 6.05 13.24
N ASN A 12 1.73 5.04 14.06
CA ASN A 12 1.03 3.82 13.64
C ASN A 12 -0.45 4.10 13.34
N TRP A 13 -1.12 4.92 14.17
CA TRP A 13 -2.49 5.38 13.92
C TRP A 13 -2.59 6.15 12.60
N TYR A 14 -1.66 7.06 12.33
CA TYR A 14 -1.61 7.80 11.06
C TYR A 14 -1.46 6.87 9.84
N LYS A 15 -0.65 5.81 9.95
CA LYS A 15 -0.52 4.81 8.88
C LYS A 15 -1.81 4.03 8.65
N LEU A 16 -2.50 3.63 9.72
CA LEU A 16 -3.77 2.90 9.61
C LEU A 16 -4.86 3.73 8.90
N GLN A 17 -4.91 5.05 9.15
CA GLN A 17 -5.85 5.95 8.48
C GLN A 17 -5.66 6.02 6.95
N LYS A 18 -4.49 5.64 6.43
CA LYS A 18 -4.20 5.65 5.00
C LYS A 18 -4.59 4.35 4.28
N ILE A 19 -5.02 3.32 5.01
CA ILE A 19 -5.43 2.04 4.43
C ILE A 19 -6.87 2.16 3.93
N ILE A 20 -7.09 1.84 2.65
CA ILE A 20 -8.40 1.93 2.03
C ILE A 20 -8.79 0.55 1.49
N ASN A 21 -9.89 -0.01 1.98
CA ASN A 21 -10.45 -1.25 1.44
C ASN A 21 -11.14 -0.97 0.09
N ARG A 22 -10.87 -1.80 -0.92
CA ARG A 22 -11.46 -1.69 -2.27
C ARG A 22 -11.76 -3.07 -2.85
N ILE A 23 -12.60 -3.07 -3.88
CA ILE A 23 -12.82 -4.23 -4.74
C ILE A 23 -12.06 -3.99 -6.03
N ALA A 24 -11.35 -5.01 -6.50
CA ALA A 24 -10.74 -5.02 -7.81
C ALA A 24 -11.39 -6.09 -8.68
N ILE A 25 -11.47 -5.85 -9.99
CA ILE A 25 -12.10 -6.74 -10.98
C ILE A 25 -11.14 -7.10 -12.10
N ALA A 26 -11.10 -8.37 -12.47
CA ALA A 26 -10.38 -8.86 -13.63
C ALA A 26 -11.24 -8.80 -14.90
N ILE A 27 -10.63 -8.98 -16.07
CA ILE A 27 -11.31 -8.91 -17.37
C ILE A 27 -12.41 -9.97 -17.50
N ASN A 28 -12.22 -11.14 -16.87
CA ASN A 28 -13.19 -12.23 -16.84
C ASN A 28 -14.35 -11.99 -15.84
N GLY A 29 -14.33 -10.87 -15.10
CA GLY A 29 -15.36 -10.53 -14.11
C GLY A 29 -15.05 -10.97 -12.68
N ASP A 30 -13.96 -11.71 -12.43
CA ASP A 30 -13.57 -12.11 -11.09
C ASP A 30 -13.30 -10.89 -10.21
N LYS A 31 -13.84 -10.90 -8.99
CA LYS A 31 -13.70 -9.82 -8.01
C LYS A 31 -12.92 -10.28 -6.80
N ILE A 32 -12.05 -9.41 -6.30
CA ILE A 32 -11.27 -9.65 -5.08
C ILE A 32 -11.33 -8.42 -4.17
N ASN A 33 -11.31 -8.63 -2.85
CA ASN A 33 -11.07 -7.54 -1.91
C ASN A 33 -9.57 -7.27 -1.84
N VAL A 34 -9.23 -6.00 -1.75
CA VAL A 34 -7.85 -5.54 -1.61
C VAL A 34 -7.77 -4.34 -0.69
N LYS A 35 -6.57 -4.07 -0.17
CA LYS A 35 -6.26 -2.85 0.55
C LYS A 35 -5.30 -2.00 -0.27
N ILE A 36 -5.65 -0.75 -0.52
CA ILE A 36 -4.70 0.25 -1.00
C ILE A 36 -3.91 0.73 0.21
N ILE A 37 -2.59 0.59 0.15
CA ILE A 37 -1.67 0.99 1.22
C ILE A 37 -0.58 1.93 0.68
N PRO A 38 0.03 2.77 1.54
CA PRO A 38 1.19 3.58 1.15
C PRO A 38 2.35 2.71 0.64
N ASN A 39 3.01 3.17 -0.42
CA ASN A 39 4.31 2.65 -0.83
C ASN A 39 5.39 3.56 -0.27
N GLU A 40 6.09 3.12 0.78
CA GLU A 40 7.15 3.87 1.44
C GLU A 40 8.51 3.42 0.92
N LYS A 41 9.40 4.38 0.63
CA LYS A 41 10.82 4.12 0.39
C LYS A 41 11.66 4.84 1.42
N ARG A 42 12.72 4.16 1.88
CA ARG A 42 13.75 4.78 2.70
C ARG A 42 14.57 5.73 1.84
N GLN A 43 14.69 6.97 2.28
CA GLN A 43 15.50 8.02 1.66
C GLN A 43 16.60 8.44 2.63
N ASN A 44 17.78 8.72 2.08
CA ASN A 44 18.90 9.26 2.84
C ASN A 44 18.66 10.75 3.10
N THR A 45 18.99 11.22 4.29
CA THR A 45 18.96 12.64 4.66
C THR A 45 20.33 13.03 5.22
N SER A 46 20.60 14.34 5.32
CA SER A 46 21.84 14.85 5.94
C SER A 46 22.00 14.43 7.41
N THR A 47 20.91 14.02 8.07
CA THR A 47 20.87 13.63 9.48
C THR A 47 20.57 12.15 9.71
N GLY A 48 20.49 11.34 8.64
CA GLY A 48 20.20 9.91 8.74
C GLY A 48 19.31 9.41 7.60
N PHE A 49 18.16 8.84 7.95
CA PHE A 49 17.23 8.25 6.99
C PHE A 49 15.78 8.54 7.39
N MET A 50 14.91 8.68 6.41
CA MET A 50 13.47 8.77 6.63
C MET A 50 12.71 7.91 5.63
N ASN A 51 11.54 7.41 6.03
CA ASN A 51 10.61 6.78 5.10
C ASN A 51 9.75 7.86 4.45
N VAL A 52 9.71 7.86 3.12
CA VAL A 52 8.91 8.78 2.33
C VAL A 52 7.89 7.98 1.54
N GLU A 53 6.64 8.40 1.58
CA GLU A 53 5.61 7.85 0.72
C GLU A 53 5.88 8.28 -0.73
N VAL A 54 6.15 7.31 -1.61
CA VAL A 54 6.47 7.54 -3.03
C VAL A 54 5.33 7.11 -3.96
N GLY A 55 4.20 6.71 -3.40
CA GLY A 55 3.03 6.26 -4.14
C GLY A 55 2.15 5.34 -3.31
N LYS A 56 1.33 4.55 -4.01
CA LYS A 56 0.46 3.53 -3.42
C LYS A 56 0.84 2.15 -3.96
N LYS A 57 0.47 1.12 -3.22
CA LYS A 57 0.54 -0.29 -3.63
C LYS A 57 -0.69 -1.02 -3.12
N ILE A 58 -0.88 -2.24 -3.60
CA ILE A 58 -2.01 -3.09 -3.25
C ILE A 58 -1.54 -4.18 -2.29
N LEU A 59 -2.30 -4.41 -1.23
CA LEU A 59 -2.15 -5.54 -0.33
C LEU A 59 -3.32 -6.51 -0.59
N LEU A 60 -2.97 -7.71 -1.03
CA LEU A 60 -3.90 -8.82 -1.25
C LEU A 60 -4.31 -9.45 0.08
N GLU A 61 -5.43 -10.18 0.10
CA GLU A 61 -5.86 -10.93 1.29
C GLU A 61 -4.82 -11.96 1.77
N SER A 62 -3.98 -12.47 0.86
CA SER A 62 -2.86 -13.36 1.18
C SER A 62 -1.74 -12.68 1.99
N GLY A 63 -1.75 -11.36 2.13
CA GLY A 63 -0.67 -10.57 2.72
C GLY A 63 0.40 -10.15 1.70
N GLN A 64 0.31 -10.60 0.46
CA GLN A 64 1.23 -10.18 -0.60
C GLN A 64 1.00 -8.72 -0.98
N GLU A 65 2.09 -7.98 -1.11
CA GLU A 65 2.09 -6.61 -1.63
C GLU A 65 2.44 -6.61 -3.12
N VAL A 66 1.63 -5.93 -3.92
CA VAL A 66 1.83 -5.80 -5.37
C VAL A 66 1.80 -4.34 -5.79
N GLY A 67 2.68 -3.98 -6.72
CA GLY A 67 2.75 -2.63 -7.27
C GLY A 67 1.54 -2.31 -8.14
N LEU A 68 1.11 -1.05 -8.11
CA LEU A 68 0.22 -0.52 -9.12
C LEU A 68 0.98 -0.31 -10.44
N ASN A 69 0.28 -0.49 -11.55
CA ASN A 69 0.73 -0.08 -12.87
C ASN A 69 0.77 1.46 -12.97
N LEU A 70 1.37 1.98 -14.05
CA LEU A 70 1.53 3.42 -14.28
C LEU A 70 0.20 4.20 -14.35
N ASP A 71 -0.91 3.53 -14.64
CA ASP A 71 -2.25 4.12 -14.64
C ASP A 71 -2.79 4.40 -13.22
N GLY A 72 -2.12 3.91 -12.18
CA GLY A 72 -2.50 4.03 -10.77
C GLY A 72 -3.80 3.30 -10.41
N LYS A 73 -4.36 2.48 -11.31
CA LYS A 73 -5.69 1.87 -11.17
C LYS A 73 -5.71 0.38 -11.46
N SER A 74 -4.69 -0.17 -12.10
CA SER A 74 -4.54 -1.60 -12.35
C SER A 74 -3.29 -2.17 -11.71
N PHE A 75 -3.27 -3.49 -11.52
CA PHE A 75 -2.14 -4.23 -10.96
C PHE A 75 -2.22 -5.71 -11.40
N PHE A 76 -1.09 -6.40 -11.31
CA PHE A 76 -1.00 -7.83 -11.56
C PHE A 76 -0.88 -8.60 -10.25
N THR A 77 -1.63 -9.69 -10.14
CA THR A 77 -1.51 -10.65 -9.02
C THR A 77 -0.58 -11.82 -9.39
N SER A 78 -0.52 -12.16 -10.67
CA SER A 78 0.37 -13.16 -11.26
C SER A 78 0.57 -12.87 -12.76
N PHE A 79 1.29 -13.74 -13.46
CA PHE A 79 1.51 -13.62 -14.90
C PHE A 79 0.17 -13.59 -15.65
N ASN A 80 -0.06 -12.55 -16.46
CA ASN A 80 -1.30 -12.32 -17.21
C ASN A 80 -2.60 -12.20 -16.37
N GLN A 81 -2.50 -12.04 -15.04
CA GLN A 81 -3.66 -11.91 -14.16
C GLN A 81 -3.80 -10.47 -13.65
N MET A 82 -4.34 -9.61 -14.52
CA MET A 82 -4.57 -8.18 -14.25
C MET A 82 -5.92 -7.93 -13.58
N TYR A 83 -5.91 -7.10 -12.55
CA TYR A 83 -7.11 -6.55 -11.91
C TYR A 83 -7.11 -5.02 -12.00
N ARG A 84 -8.30 -4.43 -11.97
CA ARG A 84 -8.52 -2.99 -11.93
C ARG A 84 -9.39 -2.61 -10.74
N LEU A 85 -9.03 -1.54 -10.04
CA LEU A 85 -9.81 -0.99 -8.93
C LEU A 85 -11.15 -0.43 -9.44
N ILE A 86 -12.24 -0.72 -8.73
CA ILE A 86 -13.59 -0.15 -8.95
C ILE A 86 -13.83 1.03 -8.01
#